data_AF-D0FZ74-F1
#
_entry.id   AF-D0FZ74-F1
#
_cell.length_a   1.000
_cell.length_b   1.000
_cell.length_c   1.000
_cell.angle_alpha   90.00
_cell.angle_beta   90.00
_cell.angle_gamma   90.00
#
_symmetry.space_group_name_H-M   'P 1'
#
loop_
_entity.id
_entity.type
_entity.pdbx_description
1 polymer ?
#
loop_
_entity_poly.entity_id
_entity_poly.type
_entity_poly.pdbx_seq_one_letter_code
_entity_poly.pdbx_strand_id
1 'polypeptide(L)'
;LGLAGAGLGAAAAVAPVFHDLDELASSPKSSVSHPWWVKELDHWKPSVEVDWDLMKPFRADTSPYSFGYIGGYTKYRNQFRKPGIDGNVPGRRLKEYALMYASRVMRDGMGTAWPALLGPQKGPTPEELDVSRWSGSEEEAAKMIRAAFHYFGVERVGFIEVNEKTKLLMRPGSNRFENVDQPYKDGGVTVIPSKANRIIVALVRQPIAMTQWQGNPEEPDYDHYPAMQCGSHIGYGDANKLRARCHEFLHVLGYIHAGGRISYNVGAGVLAGIGELARLNHLVTPEWGPMIRKCICLITDLPLPTTKPIDAGIFRFCQDCAICGEICPSQSISIEKEPTWDMGANALWNREGLKRYPHNYQTCKGCPFCDTHCPFSQKDIASIHDTVKAIQATTSLFNGFFANMGKFFGYGHKNNYDDWWDRDLDTYLYDNIAGASTPPGN
;
A
#
# COMPACT_ATOMS: atom_id res chain seq x y z
N LEU A 1 35.89 10.99 -23.37
CA LEU A 1 35.89 12.25 -24.16
C LEU A 1 34.43 12.69 -24.23
N GLY A 2 33.86 13.54 -23.39
CA GLY A 2 34.36 14.73 -22.71
C GLY A 2 33.31 15.82 -22.97
N LEU A 3 32.31 15.93 -22.09
CA LEU A 3 31.38 17.06 -22.06
C LEU A 3 31.19 17.42 -20.58
N ALA A 4 32.18 18.12 -20.05
CA ALA A 4 32.12 18.84 -18.80
C ALA A 4 31.84 20.32 -19.12
N GLY A 5 30.95 20.93 -18.34
CA GLY A 5 30.87 22.38 -18.19
C GLY A 5 29.66 23.04 -18.82
N ALA A 6 28.66 23.36 -18.00
CA ALA A 6 28.26 24.75 -17.72
C ALA A 6 26.99 24.80 -16.83
N GLY A 7 27.09 25.49 -15.69
CA GLY A 7 25.95 26.22 -15.12
C GLY A 7 25.26 25.65 -13.88
N LEU A 8 25.98 25.44 -12.77
CA LEU A 8 25.35 25.42 -11.43
C LEU A 8 25.38 26.85 -10.87
N GLY A 9 24.29 27.59 -11.11
CA GLY A 9 24.00 28.87 -10.47
C GLY A 9 23.37 28.65 -9.10
N ALA A 10 23.85 29.38 -8.11
CA ALA A 10 23.57 29.24 -6.68
C ALA A 10 22.07 29.30 -6.32
N ALA A 11 21.58 28.23 -5.70
CA ALA A 11 20.47 28.27 -4.77
C ALA A 11 20.91 27.54 -3.50
N ALA A 12 21.29 28.31 -2.47
CA ALA A 12 21.59 27.79 -1.16
C ALA A 12 20.28 27.30 -0.51
N ALA A 13 19.94 26.04 -0.74
CA ALA A 13 18.98 25.33 0.09
C ALA A 13 19.73 24.88 1.35
N VAL A 14 19.27 25.31 2.52
CA VAL A 14 19.73 24.80 3.81
C VAL A 14 19.26 23.35 3.94
N ALA A 15 20.00 22.43 3.32
CA ALA A 15 19.95 21.02 3.64
C ALA A 15 20.76 20.80 4.93
N PRO A 16 20.37 19.86 5.82
CA PRO A 16 21.24 19.48 6.92
C PRO A 16 22.57 18.97 6.35
N VAL A 17 23.65 19.64 6.75
CA VAL A 17 25.01 19.23 6.42
C VAL A 17 25.37 18.16 7.45
N PHE A 18 25.40 16.90 7.03
CA PHE A 18 26.01 15.82 7.81
C PHE A 18 27.50 15.81 7.46
N HIS A 19 28.36 15.87 8.47
CA HIS A 19 29.79 16.05 8.31
C HIS A 19 30.54 14.73 8.03
N ASP A 20 29.93 13.57 8.33
CA ASP A 20 30.43 12.26 7.93
C ASP A 20 29.33 11.16 7.91
N LEU A 21 29.71 9.97 7.46
CA LEU A 21 28.84 8.78 7.41
C LEU A 21 28.49 8.24 8.80
N ASP A 22 29.29 8.57 9.83
CA ASP A 22 29.08 8.13 11.20
C ASP A 22 28.00 9.00 11.90
N GLU A 23 27.86 10.26 11.52
CA GLU A 23 26.78 11.17 11.94
C GLU A 23 25.42 10.76 11.34
N LEU A 24 25.44 10.23 10.10
CA LEU A 24 24.27 9.57 9.49
C LEU A 24 23.92 8.24 10.19
N ALA A 25 24.92 7.52 10.71
CA ALA A 25 24.74 6.23 11.38
C ALA A 25 24.34 6.35 12.86
N SER A 26 24.67 7.47 13.51
CA SER A 26 24.49 7.72 14.95
C SER A 26 23.24 8.52 15.33
N SER A 27 22.49 9.05 14.35
CA SER A 27 21.14 9.53 14.60
C SER A 27 20.29 8.38 15.17
N PRO A 28 19.53 8.59 16.27
CA PRO A 28 18.67 7.56 16.82
C PRO A 28 17.77 7.06 15.68
N LYS A 29 17.90 5.79 15.28
CA LYS A 29 17.09 5.13 14.24
C LYS A 29 15.63 4.93 14.72
N SER A 30 15.00 5.99 15.22
CA SER A 30 13.60 6.08 15.60
C SER A 30 12.71 6.46 14.42
N SER A 31 13.28 6.91 13.29
CA SER A 31 12.56 7.15 12.04
C SER A 31 12.40 5.87 11.22
N VAL A 32 11.37 5.87 10.37
CA VAL A 32 11.23 4.88 9.31
C VAL A 32 12.41 5.10 8.34
N SER A 33 13.25 4.08 8.10
CA SER A 33 14.39 4.24 7.18
C SER A 33 13.87 4.43 5.76
N HIS A 34 13.96 5.66 5.24
CA HIS A 34 13.70 6.01 3.85
C HIS A 34 15.02 6.25 3.12
N PRO A 35 15.02 6.19 1.77
CA PRO A 35 16.11 6.67 0.96
C PRO A 35 16.50 8.11 1.34
N TRP A 36 17.79 8.43 1.24
CA TRP A 36 18.38 9.70 1.69
C TRP A 36 17.75 10.96 1.08
N TRP A 37 17.09 10.84 -0.05
CA TRP A 37 16.44 11.93 -0.79
C TRP A 37 14.97 12.17 -0.39
N VAL A 38 14.40 11.32 0.47
CA VAL A 38 13.04 11.48 1.01
C VAL A 38 13.07 12.45 2.19
N LYS A 39 12.13 13.40 2.20
CA LYS A 39 12.01 14.38 3.28
C LYS A 39 10.82 14.05 4.17
N GLU A 40 10.95 14.30 5.47
CA GLU A 40 9.81 14.33 6.38
C GLU A 40 9.05 15.65 6.29
N LEU A 41 7.74 15.60 6.46
CA LEU A 41 6.84 16.74 6.50
C LEU A 41 6.29 16.95 7.90
N ASP A 42 5.62 18.08 8.12
CA ASP A 42 4.90 18.31 9.38
C ASP A 42 3.77 17.27 9.56
N HIS A 43 3.50 16.91 10.82
CA HIS A 43 2.33 16.10 11.13
C HIS A 43 1.06 16.72 10.54
N TRP A 44 0.21 15.87 9.98
CA TRP A 44 -1.07 16.27 9.37
C TRP A 44 -0.96 17.19 8.14
N LYS A 45 0.25 17.38 7.59
CA LYS A 45 0.48 18.11 6.33
C LYS A 45 1.22 17.20 5.32
N PRO A 46 0.55 16.17 4.78
CA PRO A 46 1.16 15.33 3.74
C PRO A 46 1.37 16.13 2.44
N SER A 47 2.07 15.55 1.47
CA SER A 47 2.36 16.20 0.18
C SER A 47 1.11 16.54 -0.64
N VAL A 48 0.02 15.79 -0.43
CA VAL A 48 -1.31 16.15 -0.93
C VAL A 48 -1.93 17.20 -0.02
N GLU A 49 -2.48 18.27 -0.60
CA GLU A 49 -3.21 19.28 0.18
C GLU A 49 -4.49 18.66 0.78
N VAL A 50 -4.64 18.83 2.10
CA VAL A 50 -5.78 18.34 2.87
C VAL A 50 -6.44 19.51 3.58
N ASP A 51 -7.75 19.65 3.35
CA ASP A 51 -8.61 20.52 4.15
C ASP A 51 -9.31 19.65 5.20
N TRP A 52 -8.79 19.73 6.43
CA TRP A 52 -9.29 18.96 7.55
C TRP A 52 -10.65 19.43 8.05
N ASP A 53 -11.04 20.69 7.78
CA ASP A 53 -12.32 21.25 8.19
C ASP A 53 -13.44 20.81 7.23
N LEU A 54 -13.11 20.60 5.96
CA LEU A 54 -14.03 20.02 4.97
C LEU A 54 -14.11 18.49 5.06
N MET A 55 -13.08 17.82 5.56
CA MET A 55 -13.02 16.35 5.55
C MET A 55 -14.03 15.71 6.52
N LYS A 56 -14.89 14.83 6.00
CA LYS A 56 -15.85 14.06 6.82
C LYS A 56 -15.53 12.55 6.86
N PRO A 57 -15.94 11.82 7.92
CA PRO A 57 -15.94 10.36 7.91
C PRO A 57 -16.74 9.85 6.71
N PHE A 58 -16.10 9.06 5.85
CA PHE A 58 -16.73 8.67 4.59
C PHE A 58 -17.75 7.56 4.80
N ARG A 59 -18.96 7.79 4.29
CA ARG A 59 -20.08 6.86 4.40
C ARG A 59 -19.92 5.74 3.38
N ALA A 60 -19.66 4.52 3.87
CA ALA A 60 -19.48 3.33 3.04
C ALA A 60 -20.80 2.61 2.69
N ASP A 61 -21.96 3.21 3.00
CA ASP A 61 -23.29 2.70 2.61
C ASP A 61 -23.53 2.72 1.09
N THR A 62 -22.67 3.42 0.34
CA THR A 62 -22.73 3.51 -1.12
C THR A 62 -21.73 2.62 -1.85
N SER A 63 -20.80 1.94 -1.17
CA SER A 63 -19.73 1.19 -1.83
C SER A 63 -20.29 -0.04 -2.55
N PRO A 64 -20.24 -0.11 -3.90
CA PRO A 64 -20.61 -1.33 -4.57
C PRO A 64 -19.45 -2.30 -4.34
N TYR A 65 -19.74 -3.40 -3.63
CA TYR A 65 -18.92 -4.62 -3.71
C TYR A 65 -18.79 -5.18 -5.15
N SER A 66 -19.37 -4.49 -6.12
CA SER A 66 -19.54 -4.90 -7.50
C SER A 66 -18.87 -3.99 -8.53
N PHE A 67 -18.02 -3.00 -8.23
CA PHE A 67 -17.21 -2.26 -9.24
C PHE A 67 -17.96 -1.92 -10.57
N GLY A 68 -19.24 -1.52 -10.46
CA GLY A 68 -20.09 -1.23 -11.62
C GLY A 68 -20.44 -2.44 -12.54
N TYR A 69 -20.36 -3.69 -12.07
CA TYR A 69 -20.78 -4.88 -12.82
C TYR A 69 -22.31 -5.04 -12.78
N ILE A 70 -22.97 -4.74 -13.91
CA ILE A 70 -24.40 -4.97 -14.13
C ILE A 70 -24.69 -6.47 -14.03
N GLY A 71 -25.60 -6.88 -13.13
CA GLY A 71 -25.93 -8.28 -12.88
C GLY A 71 -24.99 -9.04 -11.93
N GLY A 72 -24.01 -8.35 -11.34
CA GLY A 72 -23.12 -8.88 -10.30
C GLY A 72 -21.82 -9.48 -10.84
N TYR A 73 -20.73 -9.28 -10.09
CA TYR A 73 -19.36 -9.70 -10.44
C TYR A 73 -19.24 -11.17 -10.84
N THR A 74 -19.88 -12.06 -10.08
CA THR A 74 -19.81 -13.50 -10.33
C THR A 74 -20.45 -13.90 -11.66
N LYS A 75 -21.57 -13.28 -12.04
CA LYS A 75 -22.27 -13.59 -13.29
C LYS A 75 -21.42 -13.17 -14.49
N TYR A 76 -20.88 -11.95 -14.45
CA TYR A 76 -19.99 -11.43 -15.49
C TYR A 76 -18.76 -12.33 -15.67
N ARG A 77 -18.04 -12.66 -14.60
CA ARG A 77 -16.84 -13.52 -14.66
C ARG A 77 -17.13 -14.92 -15.25
N ASN A 78 -18.29 -15.48 -14.94
CA ASN A 78 -18.62 -16.84 -15.39
C ASN A 78 -18.91 -16.92 -16.89
N GLN A 79 -19.18 -15.80 -17.58
CA GLN A 79 -19.43 -15.77 -19.03
C GLN A 79 -18.19 -16.15 -19.85
N PHE A 80 -16.99 -15.76 -19.39
CA PHE A 80 -15.74 -15.98 -20.11
C PHE A 80 -15.00 -17.27 -19.70
N ARG A 81 -15.38 -17.84 -18.55
CA ARG A 81 -14.69 -19.00 -17.96
C ARG A 81 -14.78 -20.25 -18.82
N LYS A 82 -16.00 -20.72 -19.10
CA LYS A 82 -16.20 -21.97 -19.84
C LYS A 82 -15.65 -21.85 -21.27
N PRO A 83 -15.94 -20.78 -22.04
CA PRO A 83 -15.36 -20.61 -23.37
C PRO A 83 -13.83 -20.54 -23.35
N GLY A 84 -13.23 -19.85 -22.36
CA GLY A 84 -11.77 -19.78 -22.23
C GLY A 84 -11.11 -21.13 -21.92
N ILE A 85 -11.73 -21.95 -21.06
CA ILE A 85 -11.25 -23.29 -20.73
C ILE A 85 -11.43 -24.25 -21.90
N ASP A 86 -12.65 -24.34 -22.46
CA ASP A 86 -12.97 -25.25 -23.58
C ASP A 86 -12.14 -24.90 -24.83
N GLY A 87 -11.91 -23.61 -25.08
CA GLY A 87 -11.11 -23.11 -26.18
C GLY A 87 -9.60 -23.05 -25.92
N ASN A 88 -9.14 -23.48 -24.74
CA ASN A 88 -7.73 -23.44 -24.33
C ASN A 88 -7.06 -22.07 -24.54
N VAL A 89 -7.78 -20.97 -24.28
CA VAL A 89 -7.31 -19.59 -24.49
C VAL A 89 -6.22 -19.26 -23.46
N PRO A 90 -4.98 -18.90 -23.87
CA PRO A 90 -3.91 -18.50 -22.95
C PRO A 90 -4.37 -17.44 -21.94
N GLY A 91 -4.02 -17.62 -20.67
CA GLY A 91 -4.49 -16.75 -19.58
C GLY A 91 -5.85 -17.14 -19.00
N ARG A 92 -6.61 -18.03 -19.63
CA ARG A 92 -7.95 -18.49 -19.20
C ARG A 92 -8.12 -20.00 -19.21
N ARG A 93 -7.03 -20.76 -19.35
CA ARG A 93 -7.09 -22.23 -19.35
C ARG A 93 -7.34 -22.71 -17.93
N LEU A 94 -7.64 -23.99 -17.80
CA LEU A 94 -7.90 -24.60 -16.49
C LEU A 94 -6.73 -24.38 -15.52
N LYS A 95 -5.47 -24.43 -16.01
CA LYS A 95 -4.27 -24.21 -15.20
C LYS A 95 -4.19 -22.79 -14.62
N GLU A 96 -4.57 -21.74 -15.35
CA GLU A 96 -4.59 -20.38 -14.80
C GLU A 96 -5.73 -20.17 -13.79
N TYR A 97 -6.90 -20.78 -14.00
CA TYR A 97 -7.95 -20.77 -12.98
C TYR A 97 -7.54 -21.53 -11.72
N ALA A 98 -6.88 -22.68 -11.86
CA ALA A 98 -6.34 -23.43 -10.74
C ALA A 98 -5.34 -22.58 -9.94
N LEU A 99 -4.40 -21.91 -10.63
CA LEU A 99 -3.46 -20.99 -10.02
C LEU A 99 -4.17 -19.87 -9.24
N MET A 100 -5.12 -19.18 -9.86
CA MET A 100 -5.88 -18.10 -9.22
C MET A 100 -6.63 -18.56 -7.97
N TYR A 101 -7.31 -19.71 -8.04
CA TYR A 101 -8.03 -20.25 -6.89
C TYR A 101 -7.09 -20.69 -5.77
N ALA A 102 -5.93 -21.27 -6.10
CA ALA A 102 -4.90 -21.61 -5.12
C ALA A 102 -4.34 -20.35 -4.44
N SER A 103 -4.03 -19.28 -5.19
CA SER A 103 -3.58 -18.00 -4.64
C SER A 103 -4.60 -17.35 -3.69
N ARG A 104 -5.90 -17.63 -3.89
CA ARG A 104 -7.02 -17.03 -3.18
C ARG A 104 -7.34 -17.68 -1.83
N VAL A 105 -6.88 -18.91 -1.57
CA VAL A 105 -7.27 -19.68 -0.37
C VAL A 105 -7.02 -18.91 0.93
N MET A 106 -5.82 -18.33 1.11
CA MET A 106 -5.48 -17.60 2.33
C MET A 106 -6.21 -16.26 2.50
N ARG A 107 -6.64 -15.65 1.38
CA ARG A 107 -7.45 -14.44 1.39
C ARG A 107 -8.86 -14.71 1.89
N ASP A 108 -9.48 -15.78 1.37
CA ASP A 108 -10.86 -16.16 1.68
C ASP A 108 -10.98 -16.79 3.09
N GLY A 109 -9.86 -17.12 3.70
CA GLY A 109 -9.77 -17.69 5.03
C GLY A 109 -9.75 -19.22 4.99
N MET A 110 -8.96 -19.84 5.85
CA MET A 110 -8.91 -21.30 6.03
C MET A 110 -10.12 -21.82 6.85
N GLY A 111 -11.32 -21.26 6.65
CA GLY A 111 -12.51 -21.60 7.44
C GLY A 111 -12.57 -20.98 8.85
N THR A 112 -11.63 -20.12 9.24
CA THR A 112 -11.71 -19.35 10.49
C THR A 112 -12.40 -18.01 10.24
N ALA A 113 -13.46 -17.72 10.99
CA ALA A 113 -14.23 -16.48 10.90
C ALA A 113 -13.34 -15.26 11.18
N TRP A 114 -12.80 -14.61 10.14
CA TRP A 114 -11.91 -13.44 10.29
C TRP A 114 -12.50 -12.21 9.60
N PRO A 115 -12.35 -10.98 10.17
CA PRO A 115 -11.26 -10.52 11.01
C PRO A 115 -11.60 -10.52 12.52
N ALA A 116 -10.90 -11.35 13.30
CA ALA A 116 -11.01 -11.27 14.75
C ALA A 116 -10.47 -9.93 15.24
N LEU A 117 -11.27 -9.26 16.08
CA LEU A 117 -10.92 -8.00 16.72
C LEU A 117 -9.57 -8.06 17.43
N LEU A 118 -9.28 -9.20 18.07
CA LEU A 118 -8.11 -9.39 18.93
C LEU A 118 -7.05 -10.30 18.29
N GLY A 119 -7.23 -10.76 17.05
CA GLY A 119 -6.32 -11.77 16.48
C GLY A 119 -6.44 -13.14 17.17
N PRO A 120 -5.40 -14.01 17.06
CA PRO A 120 -5.49 -15.42 17.47
C PRO A 120 -5.48 -15.69 18.98
N GLN A 121 -4.75 -14.89 19.76
CA GLN A 121 -4.60 -15.02 21.22
C GLN A 121 -4.22 -16.44 21.65
N LYS A 122 -3.08 -16.94 21.15
CA LYS A 122 -2.63 -18.34 21.36
C LYS A 122 -1.42 -18.48 22.29
N GLY A 123 -0.57 -17.48 22.34
CA GLY A 123 0.54 -17.38 23.28
C GLY A 123 0.06 -16.92 24.65
N PRO A 124 0.88 -17.16 25.69
CA PRO A 124 0.54 -16.74 27.03
C PRO A 124 0.70 -15.22 27.18
N THR A 125 -0.15 -14.65 28.02
CA THR A 125 0.00 -13.28 28.52
C THR A 125 1.13 -13.19 29.54
N PRO A 126 1.65 -11.98 29.85
CA PRO A 126 2.63 -11.81 30.92
C PRO A 126 2.15 -12.33 32.29
N GLU A 127 0.86 -12.15 32.58
CA GLU A 127 0.23 -12.66 33.81
C GLU A 127 0.27 -14.19 33.90
N GLU A 128 -0.04 -14.90 32.82
CA GLU A 128 0.05 -16.37 32.76
C GLU A 128 1.50 -16.88 32.87
N LEU A 129 2.48 -16.04 32.51
CA LEU A 129 3.91 -16.32 32.65
C LEU A 129 4.48 -15.91 34.02
N ASP A 130 3.68 -15.33 34.90
CA ASP A 130 4.11 -14.74 36.18
C ASP A 130 5.24 -13.70 36.01
N VAL A 131 5.13 -12.86 34.97
CA VAL A 131 6.06 -11.76 34.70
C VAL A 131 5.31 -10.45 34.48
N SER A 132 5.98 -9.34 34.76
CA SER A 132 5.47 -8.02 34.40
C SER A 132 5.35 -7.90 32.88
N ARG A 133 4.31 -7.19 32.41
CA ARG A 133 4.23 -6.77 31.00
C ARG A 133 5.49 -5.98 30.62
N TRP A 134 5.87 -6.06 29.35
CA TRP A 134 7.02 -5.30 28.85
C TRP A 134 6.82 -3.79 29.08
N SER A 135 7.92 -3.07 29.31
CA SER A 135 7.93 -1.62 29.45
C SER A 135 9.24 -1.04 28.91
N GLY A 136 9.16 0.10 28.24
CA GLY A 136 10.31 0.86 27.72
C GLY A 136 9.88 2.22 27.21
N SER A 137 10.83 2.99 26.67
CA SER A 137 10.53 4.28 26.02
C SER A 137 9.73 4.08 24.72
N GLU A 138 9.13 5.15 24.19
CA GLU A 138 8.44 5.10 22.90
C GLU A 138 9.40 4.67 21.77
N GLU A 139 10.66 5.12 21.80
CA GLU A 139 11.70 4.77 20.83
C GLU A 139 12.10 3.29 20.92
N GLU A 140 12.23 2.75 22.13
CA GLU A 140 12.52 1.33 22.36
C GLU A 140 11.35 0.46 21.86
N ALA A 141 10.11 0.86 22.13
CA ALA A 141 8.92 0.19 21.64
C ALA A 141 8.86 0.22 20.10
N ALA A 142 9.12 1.38 19.49
CA ALA A 142 9.16 1.54 18.04
C ALA A 142 10.22 0.64 17.39
N LYS A 143 11.43 0.60 17.96
CA LYS A 143 12.52 -0.27 17.49
C LYS A 143 12.14 -1.75 17.61
N MET A 144 11.56 -2.15 18.75
CA MET A 144 11.09 -3.52 18.98
C MET A 144 10.02 -3.93 17.96
N ILE A 145 8.99 -3.11 17.78
CA ILE A 145 7.90 -3.38 16.83
C ILE A 145 8.43 -3.48 15.40
N ARG A 146 9.28 -2.53 14.97
CA ARG A 146 9.88 -2.58 13.62
C ARG A 146 10.70 -3.86 13.42
N ALA A 147 11.54 -4.23 14.40
CA ALA A 147 12.35 -5.44 14.31
C ALA A 147 11.49 -6.72 14.21
N ALA A 148 10.52 -6.87 15.12
CA ALA A 148 9.64 -8.04 15.14
C ALA A 148 8.77 -8.12 13.88
N PHE A 149 8.18 -7.00 13.46
CA PHE A 149 7.27 -6.98 12.31
C PHE A 149 8.05 -7.17 11.00
N HIS A 150 9.26 -6.62 10.89
CA HIS A 150 10.16 -6.90 9.77
C HIS A 150 10.49 -8.39 9.69
N TYR A 151 10.84 -9.02 10.81
CA TYR A 151 11.03 -10.48 10.85
C TYR A 151 9.79 -11.27 10.39
N PHE A 152 8.58 -10.79 10.71
CA PHE A 152 7.36 -11.44 10.25
C PHE A 152 7.12 -11.31 8.74
N GLY A 153 7.74 -10.33 8.08
CA GLY A 153 7.59 -10.00 6.66
C GLY A 153 6.92 -8.65 6.38
N VAL A 154 6.83 -7.75 7.37
CA VAL A 154 6.35 -6.37 7.20
C VAL A 154 7.51 -5.46 6.87
N GLU A 155 7.60 -4.97 5.65
CA GLU A 155 8.78 -4.20 5.21
C GLU A 155 8.82 -2.77 5.76
N ARG A 156 7.67 -2.18 6.08
CA ARG A 156 7.61 -0.82 6.63
C ARG A 156 6.55 -0.72 7.72
N VAL A 157 6.92 -0.09 8.84
CA VAL A 157 6.01 0.18 9.94
C VAL A 157 6.11 1.66 10.31
N GLY A 158 4.96 2.33 10.29
CA GLY A 158 4.79 3.68 10.84
C GLY A 158 3.78 3.68 11.97
N PHE A 159 3.66 4.83 12.64
CA PHE A 159 2.90 4.98 13.87
C PHE A 159 2.14 6.30 13.85
N ILE A 160 0.85 6.27 14.15
CA ILE A 160 0.02 7.47 14.22
C ILE A 160 -0.72 7.52 15.55
N GLU A 161 -0.85 8.71 16.12
CA GLU A 161 -1.70 8.96 17.27
C GLU A 161 -3.19 8.87 16.91
N VAL A 162 -4.01 8.32 17.79
CA VAL A 162 -5.47 8.40 17.69
C VAL A 162 -5.94 9.78 18.16
N ASN A 163 -6.42 10.58 17.21
CA ASN A 163 -7.04 11.88 17.44
C ASN A 163 -8.21 12.12 16.48
N GLU A 164 -8.85 13.30 16.55
CA GLU A 164 -10.01 13.63 15.72
C GLU A 164 -9.73 13.51 14.21
N LYS A 165 -8.53 13.88 13.73
CA LYS A 165 -8.14 13.75 12.32
C LYS A 165 -8.02 12.29 11.89
N THR A 166 -7.37 11.44 12.69
CA THR A 166 -7.27 10.00 12.35
C THR A 166 -8.59 9.26 12.43
N LYS A 167 -9.52 9.69 13.30
CA LYS A 167 -10.87 9.14 13.36
C LYS A 167 -11.65 9.37 12.05
N LEU A 168 -11.31 10.40 11.27
CA LEU A 168 -11.86 10.61 9.91
C LEU A 168 -11.44 9.50 8.91
N LEU A 169 -10.42 8.70 9.23
CA LEU A 169 -9.99 7.51 8.47
C LEU A 169 -10.74 6.23 8.87
N MET A 170 -11.68 6.33 9.80
CA MET A 170 -12.54 5.24 10.21
C MET A 170 -13.89 5.35 9.51
N ARG A 171 -14.55 4.20 9.28
CA ARG A 171 -15.92 4.23 8.76
C ARG A 171 -16.84 4.79 9.87
N PRO A 172 -17.76 5.74 9.57
CA PRO A 172 -18.71 6.24 10.55
C PRO A 172 -19.52 5.09 11.17
N GLY A 173 -19.68 5.12 12.49
CA GLY A 173 -20.37 4.09 13.26
C GLY A 173 -19.65 2.74 13.35
N SER A 174 -18.44 2.61 12.80
CA SER A 174 -17.73 1.32 12.81
C SER A 174 -16.85 1.09 14.04
N ASN A 175 -16.48 2.17 14.74
CA ASN A 175 -15.73 2.13 15.98
C ASN A 175 -16.29 3.17 16.98
N ARG A 176 -16.20 2.87 18.28
CA ARG A 176 -16.42 3.81 19.40
C ARG A 176 -15.26 3.71 20.37
N PHE A 177 -14.88 4.84 20.95
CA PHE A 177 -13.85 4.91 21.97
C PHE A 177 -14.51 5.14 23.32
N GLU A 178 -14.31 4.22 24.26
CA GLU A 178 -14.98 4.21 25.56
C GLU A 178 -13.96 3.92 26.67
N ASN A 179 -14.26 4.33 27.90
CA ASN A 179 -13.44 3.98 29.06
C ASN A 179 -13.72 2.54 29.50
N VAL A 180 -13.13 1.58 28.78
CA VAL A 180 -13.24 0.13 29.03
C VAL A 180 -11.86 -0.50 29.02
N ASP A 181 -11.72 -1.67 29.65
CA ASP A 181 -10.40 -2.30 29.79
C ASP A 181 -9.92 -3.00 28.53
N GLN A 182 -10.85 -3.63 27.78
CA GLN A 182 -10.54 -4.45 26.61
C GLN A 182 -11.46 -4.12 25.41
N PRO A 183 -10.99 -4.33 24.17
CA PRO A 183 -11.82 -4.15 23.00
C PRO A 183 -12.90 -5.24 22.90
N TYR A 184 -14.11 -4.87 22.47
CA TYR A 184 -15.19 -5.83 22.22
C TYR A 184 -16.06 -5.44 21.04
N LYS A 185 -16.95 -6.35 20.62
CA LYS A 185 -17.97 -6.10 19.59
C LYS A 185 -19.31 -5.83 20.24
N ASP A 186 -19.91 -4.71 19.87
CA ASP A 186 -21.28 -4.34 20.23
C ASP A 186 -22.06 -4.04 18.95
N GLY A 187 -23.04 -4.87 18.60
CA GLY A 187 -23.90 -4.61 17.44
C GLY A 187 -23.16 -4.30 16.12
N GLY A 188 -22.07 -5.02 15.84
CA GLY A 188 -21.23 -4.80 14.63
C GLY A 188 -20.24 -3.64 14.73
N VAL A 189 -20.36 -2.81 15.76
CA VAL A 189 -19.44 -1.73 16.14
C VAL A 189 -18.26 -2.31 16.92
N THR A 190 -17.08 -1.75 16.69
CA THR A 190 -15.88 -2.06 17.50
C THR A 190 -15.76 -1.07 18.63
N VAL A 191 -15.90 -1.51 19.87
CA VAL A 191 -15.60 -0.67 21.04
C VAL A 191 -14.12 -0.83 21.37
N ILE A 192 -13.43 0.31 21.49
CA ILE A 192 -11.99 0.39 21.69
C ILE A 192 -11.73 1.17 22.98
N PRO A 193 -10.88 0.66 23.89
CA PRO A 193 -10.44 1.42 25.05
C PRO A 193 -9.87 2.79 24.68
N SER A 194 -10.32 3.86 25.32
CA SER A 194 -9.79 5.22 25.09
C SER A 194 -8.28 5.34 25.37
N LYS A 195 -7.72 4.46 26.23
CA LYS A 195 -6.28 4.34 26.47
C LYS A 195 -5.49 3.78 25.28
N ALA A 196 -6.15 3.08 24.36
CA ALA A 196 -5.53 2.59 23.13
C ALA A 196 -5.45 3.73 22.10
N ASN A 197 -4.47 4.61 22.30
CA ASN A 197 -4.33 5.89 21.61
C ASN A 197 -3.22 5.91 20.54
N ARG A 198 -2.67 4.75 20.19
CA ARG A 198 -1.69 4.59 19.10
C ARG A 198 -2.23 3.66 18.03
N ILE A 199 -1.88 3.92 16.77
CA ILE A 199 -2.16 3.05 15.64
C ILE A 199 -0.83 2.65 15.00
N ILE A 200 -0.54 1.34 15.01
CA ILE A 200 0.57 0.77 14.25
C ILE A 200 0.10 0.54 12.83
N VAL A 201 0.79 1.12 11.85
CA VAL A 201 0.52 0.99 10.43
C VAL A 201 1.61 0.13 9.79
N ALA A 202 1.28 -1.10 9.42
CA ALA A 202 2.19 -2.11 8.88
C ALA A 202 1.92 -2.35 7.39
N LEU A 203 2.93 -2.10 6.55
CA LEU A 203 2.85 -2.21 5.08
C LEU A 203 2.87 -3.66 4.62
N VAL A 204 1.97 -4.01 3.69
CA VAL A 204 1.93 -5.29 3.01
C VAL A 204 2.04 -5.05 1.50
N ARG A 205 3.08 -5.61 0.90
CA ARG A 205 3.32 -5.55 -0.55
C ARG A 205 2.41 -6.48 -1.32
N GLN A 206 2.23 -6.11 -2.58
CA GLN A 206 1.71 -7.00 -3.61
C GLN A 206 2.90 -7.52 -4.44
N PRO A 207 2.96 -8.82 -4.76
CA PRO A 207 4.03 -9.36 -5.60
C PRO A 207 3.92 -8.81 -7.02
N ILE A 208 4.90 -7.97 -7.40
CA ILE A 208 4.91 -7.25 -8.69
C ILE A 208 4.95 -8.20 -9.88
N ALA A 209 5.84 -9.19 -9.86
CA ALA A 209 6.05 -10.06 -11.00
C ALA A 209 4.79 -10.86 -11.36
N MET A 210 4.02 -11.28 -10.37
CA MET A 210 2.72 -11.90 -10.60
C MET A 210 1.68 -10.87 -11.11
N THR A 211 1.75 -9.63 -10.63
CA THR A 211 0.80 -8.55 -10.99
C THR A 211 0.99 -8.04 -12.43
N GLN A 212 2.20 -8.16 -12.98
CA GLN A 212 2.54 -7.74 -14.35
C GLN A 212 1.92 -8.63 -15.43
N TRP A 213 1.48 -9.86 -15.09
CA TRP A 213 0.78 -10.74 -16.02
C TRP A 213 -0.69 -10.35 -16.13
N GLN A 214 -1.05 -9.63 -17.20
CA GLN A 214 -2.32 -8.93 -17.36
C GLN A 214 -3.06 -9.35 -18.63
N GLY A 215 -4.35 -9.04 -18.67
CA GLY A 215 -5.17 -9.24 -19.88
C GLY A 215 -4.79 -8.31 -21.02
N ASN A 216 -5.41 -8.48 -22.18
CA ASN A 216 -5.30 -7.51 -23.27
C ASN A 216 -6.22 -6.30 -22.97
N PRO A 217 -5.70 -5.06 -22.86
CA PRO A 217 -6.53 -3.89 -22.57
C PRO A 217 -7.53 -3.54 -23.69
N GLU A 218 -7.34 -4.07 -24.90
CA GLU A 218 -8.25 -3.86 -26.04
C GLU A 218 -9.50 -4.76 -26.00
N GLU A 219 -9.51 -5.79 -25.14
CA GLU A 219 -10.63 -6.72 -25.01
C GLU A 219 -11.68 -6.20 -24.02
N PRO A 220 -12.98 -6.45 -24.26
CA PRO A 220 -14.06 -5.96 -23.39
C PRO A 220 -14.05 -6.57 -21.98
N ASP A 221 -13.29 -7.63 -21.76
CA ASP A 221 -13.11 -8.37 -20.50
C ASP A 221 -11.64 -8.43 -20.05
N TYR A 222 -10.86 -7.39 -20.41
CA TYR A 222 -9.45 -7.19 -20.04
C TYR A 222 -9.15 -7.41 -18.54
N ASP A 223 -10.15 -7.21 -17.69
CA ASP A 223 -10.13 -7.28 -16.24
C ASP A 223 -10.44 -8.69 -15.67
N HIS A 224 -10.78 -9.67 -16.51
CA HIS A 224 -11.26 -11.00 -16.10
C HIS A 224 -10.31 -12.17 -16.36
N TYR A 225 -9.04 -11.87 -16.59
CA TYR A 225 -7.99 -12.87 -16.65
C TYR A 225 -7.68 -13.42 -15.24
N PRO A 226 -7.87 -14.72 -14.96
CA PRO A 226 -7.63 -15.28 -13.62
C PRO A 226 -6.20 -15.04 -13.11
N ALA A 227 -5.20 -15.19 -13.96
CA ALA A 227 -3.80 -15.00 -13.60
C ALA A 227 -3.49 -13.57 -13.12
N MET A 228 -4.13 -12.55 -13.71
CA MET A 228 -4.00 -11.15 -13.30
C MET A 228 -4.38 -10.89 -11.84
N GLN A 229 -5.27 -11.72 -11.27
CA GLN A 229 -5.73 -11.56 -9.90
C GLN A 229 -4.81 -12.21 -8.88
N CYS A 230 -3.93 -13.13 -9.29
CA CYS A 230 -3.08 -13.93 -8.40
C CYS A 230 -2.26 -13.05 -7.47
N GLY A 231 -1.63 -12.00 -7.98
CA GLY A 231 -0.81 -11.11 -7.16
C GLY A 231 -1.60 -10.44 -6.04
N SER A 232 -2.81 -9.95 -6.37
CA SER A 232 -3.71 -9.36 -5.37
C SER A 232 -4.17 -10.37 -4.31
N HIS A 233 -4.48 -11.60 -4.73
CA HIS A 233 -4.93 -12.67 -3.84
C HIS A 233 -3.84 -13.08 -2.85
N ILE A 234 -2.61 -13.29 -3.35
CA ILE A 234 -1.43 -13.57 -2.50
C ILE A 234 -1.21 -12.43 -1.51
N GLY A 235 -1.20 -11.17 -1.96
CA GLY A 235 -0.99 -10.03 -1.08
C GLY A 235 -2.04 -9.92 0.05
N TYR A 236 -3.31 -10.25 -0.23
CA TYR A 236 -4.32 -10.27 0.82
C TYR A 236 -4.16 -11.47 1.78
N GLY A 237 -3.75 -12.63 1.27
CA GLY A 237 -3.37 -13.78 2.08
C GLY A 237 -2.21 -13.45 3.03
N ASP A 238 -1.18 -12.80 2.51
CA ASP A 238 -0.04 -12.31 3.30
C ASP A 238 -0.48 -11.28 4.34
N ALA A 239 -1.37 -10.35 3.98
CA ALA A 239 -1.90 -9.40 4.96
C ALA A 239 -2.62 -10.07 6.13
N ASN A 240 -3.33 -11.18 5.89
CA ASN A 240 -3.98 -11.95 6.95
C ASN A 240 -2.94 -12.64 7.86
N LYS A 241 -1.94 -13.29 7.25
CA LYS A 241 -0.82 -13.95 7.95
C LYS A 241 -0.04 -12.97 8.83
N LEU A 242 0.37 -11.84 8.26
CA LEU A 242 1.14 -10.80 8.95
C LEU A 242 0.32 -10.19 10.09
N ARG A 243 -0.94 -9.84 9.84
CA ARG A 243 -1.83 -9.31 10.87
C ARG A 243 -1.95 -10.24 12.07
N ALA A 244 -2.10 -11.55 11.84
CA ALA A 244 -2.19 -12.53 12.93
C ALA A 244 -0.93 -12.52 13.81
N ARG A 245 0.26 -12.52 13.19
CA ARG A 245 1.54 -12.42 13.91
C ARG A 245 1.69 -11.11 14.68
N CYS A 246 1.31 -10.00 14.07
CA CYS A 246 1.38 -8.68 14.71
C CYS A 246 0.45 -8.58 15.93
N HIS A 247 -0.77 -9.13 15.86
CA HIS A 247 -1.64 -9.25 17.03
C HIS A 247 -1.02 -10.10 18.11
N GLU A 248 -0.54 -11.30 17.75
CA GLU A 248 0.03 -12.24 18.70
C GLU A 248 1.22 -11.67 19.45
N PHE A 249 2.06 -10.90 18.76
CA PHE A 249 3.19 -10.22 19.37
C PHE A 249 2.74 -9.21 20.45
N LEU A 250 1.74 -8.38 20.16
CA LEU A 250 1.20 -7.41 21.12
C LEU A 250 0.49 -8.10 22.30
N HIS A 251 -0.21 -9.20 22.02
CA HIS A 251 -0.90 -10.04 23.01
C HIS A 251 0.08 -10.54 24.07
N VAL A 252 1.17 -11.18 23.62
CA VAL A 252 2.19 -11.74 24.52
C VAL A 252 2.97 -10.66 25.27
N LEU A 253 3.10 -9.45 24.70
CA LEU A 253 3.67 -8.30 25.42
C LEU A 253 2.74 -7.72 26.50
N GLY A 254 1.46 -8.09 26.52
CA GLY A 254 0.46 -7.61 27.48
C GLY A 254 -0.13 -6.24 27.14
N TYR A 255 -0.16 -5.87 25.87
CA TYR A 255 -0.76 -4.60 25.41
C TYR A 255 -2.08 -4.84 24.69
N ILE A 256 -2.99 -3.87 24.81
CA ILE A 256 -4.24 -3.87 24.06
C ILE A 256 -3.90 -3.85 22.57
N HIS A 257 -4.59 -4.67 21.80
CA HIS A 257 -4.50 -4.65 20.34
C HIS A 257 -5.89 -4.86 19.74
N ALA A 258 -6.33 -3.91 18.93
CA ALA A 258 -7.60 -3.99 18.24
C ALA A 258 -7.38 -3.88 16.73
N GLY A 259 -7.89 -4.86 16.00
CA GLY A 259 -8.16 -4.77 14.58
C GLY A 259 -9.37 -3.86 14.37
N GLY A 260 -9.17 -2.55 14.57
CA GLY A 260 -10.19 -1.54 14.32
C GLY A 260 -10.66 -1.57 12.87
N ARG A 261 -11.89 -1.14 12.60
CA ARG A 261 -12.37 -0.91 11.23
C ARG A 261 -11.81 0.42 10.70
N ILE A 262 -10.48 0.51 10.56
CA ILE A 262 -9.82 1.59 9.83
C ILE A 262 -10.03 1.29 8.35
N SER A 263 -10.86 2.11 7.71
CA SER A 263 -11.38 1.81 6.37
C SER A 263 -10.52 2.40 5.25
N TYR A 264 -9.60 3.32 5.59
CA TYR A 264 -8.78 4.05 4.63
C TYR A 264 -7.29 3.77 4.82
N ASN A 265 -6.88 2.58 4.37
CA ASN A 265 -5.49 2.10 4.46
C ASN A 265 -4.49 3.05 3.81
N VAL A 266 -4.86 3.69 2.69
CA VAL A 266 -3.99 4.64 1.97
C VAL A 266 -3.72 5.87 2.84
N GLY A 267 -4.76 6.50 3.39
CA GLY A 267 -4.62 7.65 4.27
C GLY A 267 -3.79 7.33 5.52
N ALA A 268 -3.99 6.15 6.11
CA ALA A 268 -3.18 5.69 7.23
C ALA A 268 -1.70 5.54 6.84
N GLY A 269 -1.41 4.97 5.67
CA GLY A 269 -0.04 4.87 5.15
C GLY A 269 0.61 6.23 4.91
N VAL A 270 -0.13 7.17 4.32
CA VAL A 270 0.35 8.55 4.07
C VAL A 270 0.69 9.26 5.38
N LEU A 271 -0.21 9.23 6.36
CA LEU A 271 0.02 9.90 7.65
C LEU A 271 1.10 9.22 8.49
N ALA A 272 1.30 7.91 8.30
CA ALA A 272 2.36 7.14 8.94
C ALA A 272 3.73 7.25 8.24
N GLY A 273 3.86 8.12 7.23
CA GLY A 273 5.12 8.32 6.51
C GLY A 273 5.52 7.18 5.58
N ILE A 274 4.63 6.22 5.29
CA ILE A 274 5.00 5.03 4.51
C ILE A 274 5.19 5.36 3.03
N GLY A 275 4.40 6.29 2.50
CA GLY A 275 4.35 6.66 1.10
C GLY A 275 3.51 7.92 0.89
N GLU A 276 3.34 8.30 -0.37
CA GLU A 276 2.50 9.42 -0.76
C GLU A 276 1.20 8.96 -1.42
N LEU A 277 0.18 9.81 -1.40
CA LEU A 277 -0.95 9.66 -2.32
C LEU A 277 -0.46 9.97 -3.74
N ALA A 278 -0.97 9.27 -4.75
CA ALA A 278 -0.66 9.53 -6.16
C ALA A 278 -1.90 9.69 -7.02
N ARG A 279 -1.73 10.00 -8.32
CA ARG A 279 -2.81 10.15 -9.32
C ARG A 279 -3.80 8.98 -9.36
N LEU A 280 -3.30 7.76 -9.22
CA LEU A 280 -4.12 6.56 -9.20
C LEU A 280 -4.88 6.33 -7.87
N ASN A 281 -4.80 7.27 -6.92
CA ASN A 281 -5.42 7.24 -5.59
C ASN A 281 -4.99 6.06 -4.68
N HIS A 282 -3.90 5.37 -5.00
CA HIS A 282 -3.26 4.40 -4.10
C HIS A 282 -2.11 5.04 -3.33
N LEU A 283 -1.63 4.32 -2.32
CA LEU A 283 -0.38 4.62 -1.64
C LEU A 283 0.78 4.22 -2.54
N VAL A 284 1.65 5.18 -2.86
CA VAL A 284 2.87 4.95 -3.64
C VAL A 284 4.08 5.15 -2.75
N THR A 285 4.90 4.12 -2.64
CA THR A 285 6.11 4.15 -1.82
C THR A 285 7.34 4.50 -2.66
N PRO A 286 8.35 5.19 -2.10
CA PRO A 286 9.62 5.46 -2.77
C PRO A 286 10.29 4.21 -3.36
N GLU A 287 10.20 3.09 -2.66
CA GLU A 287 10.93 1.86 -2.96
C GLU A 287 10.17 0.91 -3.87
N TRP A 288 8.84 0.79 -3.69
CA TRP A 288 8.03 -0.23 -4.37
C TRP A 288 6.87 0.35 -5.19
N GLY A 289 6.78 1.68 -5.28
CA GLY A 289 5.71 2.34 -5.99
C GLY A 289 4.33 1.94 -5.45
N PRO A 290 3.30 1.80 -6.30
CA PRO A 290 1.97 1.34 -5.93
C PRO A 290 1.85 -0.19 -5.72
N MET A 291 2.94 -0.97 -5.68
CA MET A 291 2.91 -2.42 -5.43
C MET A 291 2.59 -2.76 -3.96
N ILE A 292 1.56 -2.13 -3.43
CA ILE A 292 1.12 -2.20 -2.05
C ILE A 292 -0.28 -2.78 -2.03
N ARG A 293 -0.47 -3.89 -1.32
CA ARG A 293 -1.80 -4.48 -1.19
C ARG A 293 -2.61 -3.81 -0.08
N LYS A 294 -1.96 -3.57 1.07
CA LYS A 294 -2.65 -3.13 2.29
C LYS A 294 -1.71 -2.49 3.29
N CYS A 295 -2.23 -1.52 4.05
CA CYS A 295 -1.68 -1.16 5.35
C CYS A 295 -2.52 -1.82 6.43
N ILE A 296 -1.94 -2.75 7.18
CA ILE A 296 -2.54 -3.29 8.40
C ILE A 296 -2.52 -2.18 9.44
N CYS A 297 -3.66 -1.90 10.06
CA CYS A 297 -3.73 -0.92 11.14
C CYS A 297 -4.17 -1.62 12.42
N LEU A 298 -3.37 -1.51 13.48
CA LEU A 298 -3.64 -2.07 14.80
C LEU A 298 -3.69 -0.95 15.82
N ILE A 299 -4.77 -0.84 16.58
CA ILE A 299 -4.94 0.19 17.61
C ILE A 299 -4.48 -0.39 18.95
N THR A 300 -3.61 0.30 19.67
CA THR A 300 -2.93 -0.20 20.87
C THR A 300 -2.69 0.89 21.92
N ASP A 301 -2.49 0.47 23.16
CA ASP A 301 -2.02 1.30 24.28
C ASP A 301 -0.50 1.19 24.51
N LEU A 302 0.24 0.47 23.64
CA LEU A 302 1.70 0.48 23.63
C LEU A 302 2.21 1.90 23.35
N PRO A 303 3.02 2.51 24.25
CA PRO A 303 3.62 3.81 24.01
C PRO A 303 4.49 3.77 22.75
N LEU A 304 4.16 4.61 21.76
CA LEU A 304 4.82 4.66 20.46
C LEU A 304 4.92 6.11 20.00
N PRO A 305 6.00 6.50 19.30
CA PRO A 305 6.13 7.83 18.75
C PRO A 305 5.13 8.01 17.61
N THR A 306 4.89 9.25 17.19
CA THR A 306 4.16 9.52 15.94
C THR A 306 5.16 9.72 14.81
N THR A 307 5.01 8.94 13.73
CA THR A 307 5.79 9.15 12.50
C THR A 307 5.23 10.31 11.69
N LYS A 308 6.08 10.94 10.88
CA LYS A 308 5.72 12.06 10.02
C LYS A 308 5.38 11.62 8.60
N PRO A 309 4.46 12.29 7.90
CA PRO A 309 4.29 12.14 6.46
C PRO A 309 5.61 12.44 5.72
N ILE A 310 5.71 12.02 4.46
CA ILE A 310 6.91 12.21 3.64
C ILE A 310 6.64 12.97 2.33
N ASP A 311 7.70 13.57 1.77
CA ASP A 311 7.78 14.05 0.38
C ASP A 311 8.95 13.34 -0.31
N ALA A 312 8.60 12.51 -1.29
CA ALA A 312 9.47 11.79 -2.20
C ALA A 312 9.31 12.31 -3.65
N GLY A 313 8.61 13.43 -3.84
CA GLY A 313 8.28 14.02 -5.13
C GLY A 313 7.23 13.25 -5.93
N ILE A 314 6.57 12.23 -5.35
CA ILE A 314 5.68 11.33 -6.09
C ILE A 314 4.41 12.06 -6.53
N PHE A 315 3.76 12.78 -5.61
CA PHE A 315 2.53 13.51 -5.95
C PHE A 315 2.82 14.63 -6.96
N ARG A 316 3.95 15.31 -6.84
CA ARG A 316 4.42 16.32 -7.80
C ARG A 316 4.71 15.71 -9.17
N PHE A 317 5.41 14.56 -9.22
CA PHE A 317 5.68 13.84 -10.47
C PHE A 317 4.39 13.44 -11.21
N CYS A 318 3.31 13.17 -10.47
CA CYS A 318 2.03 12.84 -11.08
C CYS A 318 1.48 13.96 -11.97
N GLN A 319 1.83 15.24 -11.76
CA GLN A 319 1.37 16.38 -12.58
C GLN A 319 1.78 16.23 -14.05
N ASP A 320 2.98 15.72 -14.30
CA ASP A 320 3.55 15.61 -15.66
C ASP A 320 3.47 14.20 -16.25
N CYS A 321 3.28 13.16 -15.43
CA CYS A 321 3.39 11.78 -15.87
C CYS A 321 2.13 11.25 -16.57
N ALA A 322 0.99 11.30 -15.89
CA ALA A 322 -0.33 10.82 -16.33
C ALA A 322 -0.44 9.38 -16.91
N ILE A 323 0.65 8.59 -16.99
CA ILE A 323 0.67 7.24 -17.62
C ILE A 323 -0.48 6.36 -17.14
N CYS A 324 -0.69 6.27 -15.83
CA CYS A 324 -1.76 5.44 -15.25
C CYS A 324 -3.18 5.81 -15.71
N GLY A 325 -3.42 7.08 -16.09
CA GLY A 325 -4.67 7.54 -16.67
C GLY A 325 -4.76 7.24 -18.17
N GLU A 326 -3.67 7.45 -18.90
CA GLU A 326 -3.61 7.19 -20.35
C GLU A 326 -3.83 5.72 -20.71
N ILE A 327 -3.27 4.81 -19.90
CA ILE A 327 -3.37 3.36 -20.12
C ILE A 327 -4.63 2.74 -19.51
N CYS A 328 -5.42 3.49 -18.73
CA CYS A 328 -6.57 2.96 -18.01
C CYS A 328 -7.67 2.53 -19.00
N PRO A 329 -7.99 1.23 -19.16
CA PRO A 329 -8.92 0.82 -20.20
C PRO A 329 -10.35 1.33 -19.97
N SER A 330 -10.74 1.56 -18.71
CA SER A 330 -12.03 2.15 -18.32
C SER A 330 -12.01 3.68 -18.20
N GLN A 331 -10.90 4.33 -18.52
CA GLN A 331 -10.71 5.79 -18.43
C GLN A 331 -11.16 6.35 -17.06
N SER A 332 -10.90 5.58 -16.00
CA SER A 332 -11.37 5.90 -14.65
C SER A 332 -10.48 6.89 -13.92
N ILE A 333 -9.25 7.10 -14.37
CA ILE A 333 -8.26 7.94 -13.71
C ILE A 333 -8.11 9.23 -14.51
N SER A 334 -8.22 10.38 -13.84
CA SER A 334 -8.00 11.68 -14.50
C SER A 334 -6.60 11.79 -15.11
N ILE A 335 -6.53 12.35 -16.32
CA ILE A 335 -5.29 12.70 -17.03
C ILE A 335 -4.95 14.19 -16.91
N GLU A 336 -5.77 14.97 -16.21
CA GLU A 336 -5.55 16.41 -16.02
C GLU A 336 -4.24 16.68 -15.29
N LYS A 337 -3.51 17.75 -15.64
CA LYS A 337 -2.25 18.08 -14.98
C LYS A 337 -2.44 18.45 -13.51
N GLU A 338 -3.41 19.32 -13.25
CA GLU A 338 -3.65 19.85 -11.91
C GLU A 338 -4.62 18.98 -11.11
N PRO A 339 -4.31 18.71 -9.83
CA PRO A 339 -5.28 18.12 -8.91
C PRO A 339 -6.38 19.14 -8.57
N THR A 340 -7.55 18.65 -8.18
CA THR A 340 -8.71 19.48 -7.85
C THR A 340 -9.32 19.09 -6.50
N TRP A 341 -9.99 20.03 -5.87
CA TRP A 341 -10.85 19.79 -4.70
C TRP A 341 -12.18 19.14 -5.08
N ASP A 342 -12.55 19.19 -6.37
CA ASP A 342 -13.73 18.51 -6.89
C ASP A 342 -13.57 17.00 -6.77
N MET A 343 -14.61 16.34 -6.30
CA MET A 343 -14.67 14.89 -6.20
C MET A 343 -14.87 14.21 -7.57
N GLY A 344 -15.15 14.97 -8.62
CA GLY A 344 -15.35 14.52 -9.99
C GLY A 344 -16.61 13.68 -10.19
N ALA A 345 -16.67 12.96 -11.32
CA ALA A 345 -17.73 12.00 -11.58
C ALA A 345 -17.83 10.97 -10.44
N ASN A 346 -19.05 10.75 -9.95
CA ASN A 346 -19.34 9.83 -8.84
C ASN A 346 -18.71 10.24 -7.50
N ALA A 347 -18.96 11.49 -7.10
CA ALA A 347 -18.61 12.07 -5.80
C ALA A 347 -18.87 11.14 -4.59
N LEU A 348 -19.86 10.26 -4.67
CA LEU A 348 -20.18 9.28 -3.64
C LEU A 348 -19.00 8.37 -3.24
N TRP A 349 -17.99 8.18 -4.11
CA TRP A 349 -16.83 7.31 -3.87
C TRP A 349 -15.50 8.01 -3.76
N ASN A 350 -15.56 9.33 -3.77
CA ASN A 350 -14.44 10.21 -3.60
C ASN A 350 -14.58 10.92 -2.25
N ARG A 351 -13.45 11.20 -1.59
CA ARG A 351 -13.43 11.98 -0.34
C ARG A 351 -13.35 13.46 -0.67
N GLU A 352 -14.20 14.22 0.01
CA GLU A 352 -14.07 15.67 0.14
C GLU A 352 -12.89 16.03 1.06
N GLY A 353 -12.40 17.27 0.94
CA GLY A 353 -11.27 17.77 1.72
C GLY A 353 -9.89 17.26 1.26
N LEU A 354 -9.77 16.70 0.06
CA LEU A 354 -8.49 16.33 -0.56
C LEU A 354 -8.35 16.96 -1.94
N LYS A 355 -7.28 17.73 -2.18
CA LYS A 355 -6.96 18.24 -3.52
C LYS A 355 -6.19 17.17 -4.29
N ARG A 356 -6.87 16.44 -5.18
CA ARG A 356 -6.30 15.24 -5.82
C ARG A 356 -6.81 15.05 -7.24
N TYR A 357 -6.34 13.99 -7.87
CA TYR A 357 -6.83 13.55 -9.17
C TYR A 357 -8.13 12.74 -8.98
N PRO A 358 -9.26 13.20 -9.53
CA PRO A 358 -10.52 12.48 -9.42
C PRO A 358 -10.42 11.09 -10.05
N HIS A 359 -11.10 10.11 -9.44
CA HIS A 359 -11.16 8.74 -9.93
C HIS A 359 -12.61 8.27 -10.00
N ASN A 360 -13.02 7.78 -11.17
CA ASN A 360 -14.35 7.25 -11.40
C ASN A 360 -14.42 5.76 -11.01
N TYR A 361 -14.78 5.50 -9.74
CA TYR A 361 -14.89 4.13 -9.24
C TYR A 361 -16.11 3.36 -9.79
N GLN A 362 -17.02 3.97 -10.57
CA GLN A 362 -18.10 3.25 -11.29
C GLN A 362 -17.59 2.52 -12.51
N THR A 363 -16.68 3.16 -13.24
CA THR A 363 -16.11 2.57 -14.45
C THR A 363 -14.93 1.68 -14.12
N CYS A 364 -14.24 1.94 -13.00
CA CYS A 364 -13.07 1.18 -12.57
C CYS A 364 -13.42 -0.28 -12.27
N LYS A 365 -12.68 -1.19 -12.91
CA LYS A 365 -12.88 -2.63 -12.80
C LYS A 365 -11.97 -3.34 -11.78
N GLY A 366 -11.07 -2.59 -11.14
CA GLY A 366 -10.12 -3.13 -10.16
C GLY A 366 -8.97 -3.93 -10.77
N CYS A 367 -8.68 -3.72 -12.06
CA CYS A 367 -7.50 -4.27 -12.72
C CYS A 367 -6.21 -3.57 -12.25
N PRO A 368 -5.03 -4.21 -12.31
CA PRO A 368 -3.77 -3.64 -11.82
C PRO A 368 -2.95 -2.88 -12.88
N PHE A 369 -3.53 -2.53 -14.04
CA PHE A 369 -2.83 -1.82 -15.12
C PHE A 369 -2.17 -0.52 -14.63
N CYS A 370 -2.89 0.30 -13.87
CA CYS A 370 -2.36 1.56 -13.31
C CYS A 370 -1.20 1.33 -12.33
N ASP A 371 -1.24 0.22 -11.58
CA ASP A 371 -0.20 -0.11 -10.64
C ASP A 371 1.07 -0.54 -11.38
N THR A 372 0.96 -1.43 -12.37
CA THR A 372 2.14 -1.99 -13.04
C THR A 372 2.79 -1.06 -14.04
N HIS A 373 2.06 -0.11 -14.63
CA HIS A 373 2.64 0.88 -15.55
C HIS A 373 3.17 2.12 -14.82
N CYS A 374 2.98 2.22 -13.50
CA CYS A 374 3.57 3.30 -12.74
C CYS A 374 5.10 3.22 -12.83
N PRO A 375 5.81 4.31 -13.20
CA PRO A 375 7.27 4.31 -13.22
C PRO A 375 7.91 3.94 -11.88
N PHE A 376 7.23 4.26 -10.76
CA PHE A 376 7.71 3.89 -9.43
C PHE A 376 7.60 2.39 -9.12
N SER A 377 6.87 1.60 -9.91
CA SER A 377 6.78 0.14 -9.74
C SER A 377 8.03 -0.59 -10.27
N GLN A 378 8.82 0.04 -11.14
CA GLN A 378 9.87 -0.62 -11.92
C GLN A 378 11.19 -0.79 -11.17
N LYS A 379 11.14 -1.22 -9.91
CA LYS A 379 12.33 -1.35 -9.09
C LYS A 379 13.35 -2.29 -9.75
N ASP A 380 14.62 -1.91 -9.68
CA ASP A 380 15.80 -2.72 -10.06
C ASP A 380 15.91 -3.10 -11.55
N ILE A 381 15.07 -2.56 -12.44
CA ILE A 381 15.21 -2.78 -13.90
C ILE A 381 16.39 -1.98 -14.48
N ALA A 382 16.68 -0.80 -13.92
CA ALA A 382 17.82 0.02 -14.32
C ALA A 382 18.52 0.64 -13.11
N SER A 383 19.86 0.62 -13.13
CA SER A 383 20.72 1.17 -12.07
C SER A 383 20.53 2.67 -11.82
N ILE A 384 19.91 3.40 -12.75
CA ILE A 384 19.68 4.84 -12.67
C ILE A 384 18.40 5.22 -11.90
N HIS A 385 17.52 4.27 -11.58
CA HIS A 385 16.22 4.59 -11.01
C HIS A 385 16.29 5.34 -9.67
N ASP A 386 17.29 5.05 -8.82
CA ASP A 386 17.47 5.79 -7.57
C ASP A 386 17.95 7.23 -7.80
N THR A 387 18.80 7.46 -8.81
CA THR A 387 19.19 8.81 -9.22
C THR A 387 18.01 9.59 -9.80
N VAL A 388 17.20 8.95 -10.65
CA VAL A 388 15.99 9.56 -11.23
C VAL A 388 15.02 9.96 -10.12
N LYS A 389 14.77 9.07 -9.15
CA LYS A 389 13.91 9.37 -8.00
C LYS A 389 14.46 10.50 -7.13
N ALA A 390 15.78 10.54 -6.88
CA ALA A 390 16.40 11.64 -6.14
C ALA A 390 16.25 13.00 -6.85
N ILE A 391 16.34 13.04 -8.18
CA ILE A 391 16.10 14.25 -8.97
C ILE A 391 14.62 14.64 -8.90
N GLN A 392 13.70 13.69 -9.09
CA GLN A 392 12.25 13.93 -9.01
C GLN A 392 11.82 14.45 -7.62
N ALA A 393 12.45 13.95 -6.55
CA ALA A 393 12.21 14.37 -5.17
C ALA A 393 12.62 15.83 -4.91
N THR A 394 13.52 16.40 -5.72
CA THR A 394 14.07 17.75 -5.53
C THR A 394 13.55 18.79 -6.53
N THR A 395 13.24 18.39 -7.77
CA THR A 395 12.77 19.32 -8.81
C THR A 395 11.77 18.67 -9.77
N SER A 396 10.80 19.45 -10.26
CA SER A 396 9.84 19.01 -11.30
C SER A 396 10.33 19.21 -12.74
N LEU A 397 11.46 19.90 -12.94
CA LEU A 397 11.94 20.32 -14.28
C LEU A 397 12.06 19.17 -15.28
N PHE A 398 12.43 17.97 -14.81
CA PHE A 398 12.67 16.80 -15.65
C PHE A 398 11.54 15.77 -15.62
N ASN A 399 10.45 16.04 -14.92
CA ASN A 399 9.36 15.07 -14.74
C ASN A 399 8.80 14.58 -16.07
N GLY A 400 8.51 15.50 -17.01
CA GLY A 400 8.00 15.15 -18.33
C GLY A 400 8.98 14.30 -19.14
N PHE A 401 10.29 14.57 -19.04
CA PHE A 401 11.33 13.75 -19.67
C PHE A 401 11.33 12.33 -19.09
N PHE A 402 11.34 12.19 -17.76
CA PHE A 402 11.32 10.88 -17.11
C PHE A 402 10.01 10.11 -17.34
N ALA A 403 8.88 10.81 -17.43
CA ALA A 403 7.60 10.20 -17.80
C ALA A 403 7.66 9.62 -19.22
N ASN A 404 8.19 10.38 -20.18
CA ASN A 404 8.36 9.90 -21.56
C ASN A 404 9.34 8.73 -21.64
N MET A 405 10.42 8.72 -20.86
CA MET A 405 11.28 7.54 -20.73
C MET A 405 10.49 6.32 -20.25
N GLY A 406 9.68 6.49 -19.20
CA GLY A 406 8.83 5.41 -18.68
C GLY A 406 7.89 4.83 -19.73
N LYS A 407 7.30 5.68 -20.58
CA LYS A 407 6.49 5.25 -21.73
C LYS A 407 7.32 4.51 -22.77
N PHE A 408 8.47 5.05 -23.15
CA PHE A 408 9.35 4.50 -24.18
C PHE A 408 9.84 3.09 -23.85
N PHE A 409 10.23 2.84 -22.60
CA PHE A 409 10.69 1.53 -22.18
C PHE A 409 9.54 0.51 -22.00
N GLY A 410 8.27 0.95 -22.02
CA GLY A 410 7.12 0.06 -22.11
C GLY A 410 6.97 -0.92 -20.94
N TYR A 411 7.26 -0.46 -19.73
CA TYR A 411 7.28 -1.35 -18.57
C TYR A 411 5.88 -1.80 -18.12
N GLY A 412 5.78 -3.03 -17.62
CA GLY A 412 4.72 -3.44 -16.69
C GLY A 412 3.55 -4.26 -17.25
N HIS A 413 3.43 -4.41 -18.57
CA HIS A 413 2.43 -5.30 -19.19
C HIS A 413 3.08 -6.56 -19.75
N LYS A 414 2.62 -7.72 -19.30
CA LYS A 414 2.96 -9.02 -19.89
C LYS A 414 1.65 -9.78 -20.13
N ASN A 415 1.41 -10.22 -21.36
CA ASN A 415 0.18 -10.93 -21.73
C ASN A 415 0.44 -12.30 -22.39
N ASN A 416 1.69 -12.66 -22.64
CA ASN A 416 2.05 -14.01 -23.07
C ASN A 416 2.15 -14.96 -21.87
N TYR A 417 1.04 -15.59 -21.50
CA TYR A 417 0.98 -16.44 -20.32
C TYR A 417 1.85 -17.71 -20.41
N ASP A 418 2.23 -18.16 -21.61
CA ASP A 418 3.13 -19.32 -21.75
C ASP A 418 4.55 -18.99 -21.26
N ASP A 419 5.04 -17.76 -21.48
CA ASP A 419 6.32 -17.31 -20.94
C ASP A 419 6.37 -17.38 -19.40
N TRP A 420 5.22 -17.23 -18.73
CA TRP A 420 5.18 -17.44 -17.28
C TRP A 420 5.35 -18.92 -16.95
N TRP A 421 4.60 -19.83 -17.60
CA TRP A 421 4.68 -21.27 -17.30
C TRP A 421 6.02 -21.88 -17.67
N ASP A 422 6.64 -21.41 -18.74
CA ASP A 422 7.87 -21.96 -19.32
C ASP A 422 9.13 -21.23 -18.84
N ARG A 423 8.99 -20.31 -17.86
CA ARG A 423 10.12 -19.58 -17.27
C ARG A 423 11.12 -20.54 -16.61
N ASP A 424 12.39 -20.20 -16.71
CA ASP A 424 13.46 -20.90 -16.02
C ASP A 424 13.40 -20.61 -14.51
N LEU A 425 12.99 -21.61 -13.72
CA LEU A 425 12.84 -21.48 -12.27
C LEU A 425 14.17 -21.32 -11.54
N ASP A 426 15.30 -21.70 -12.13
CA ASP A 426 16.62 -21.56 -11.52
C ASP A 426 17.12 -20.10 -11.60
N THR A 427 16.66 -19.34 -12.60
CA THR A 427 17.04 -17.93 -12.81
C THR A 427 15.93 -16.93 -12.49
N TYR A 428 14.70 -17.38 -12.28
CA TYR A 428 13.56 -16.51 -12.01
C TYR A 428 13.48 -16.04 -10.53
N LEU A 429 14.08 -14.89 -10.25
CA LEU A 429 14.20 -14.34 -8.89
C LEU A 429 12.92 -13.73 -8.31
N TYR A 430 11.83 -13.67 -9.07
CA TYR A 430 10.66 -12.87 -8.68
C TYR A 430 9.53 -13.66 -7.99
N ASP A 431 9.69 -14.98 -7.85
CA ASP A 431 8.73 -15.80 -7.13
C ASP A 431 8.83 -15.58 -5.61
N ASN A 432 7.68 -15.63 -4.92
CA ASN A 432 7.63 -15.52 -3.47
C ASN A 432 8.01 -16.88 -2.84
N ILE A 433 9.31 -17.13 -2.72
CA ILE A 433 9.83 -18.37 -2.13
C ILE A 433 9.74 -18.28 -0.61
N ALA A 434 8.88 -19.09 -0.02
CA ALA A 434 8.68 -19.14 1.42
C ALA A 434 9.98 -19.55 2.14
N GLY A 435 10.43 -18.74 3.10
CA GLY A 435 11.59 -19.07 3.94
C GLY A 435 12.95 -18.87 3.27
N ALA A 436 13.01 -18.43 2.00
CA ALA A 436 14.24 -17.92 1.43
C ALA A 436 14.55 -16.58 2.11
N SER A 437 15.49 -16.56 3.05
CA SER A 437 16.25 -15.34 3.31
C SER A 437 16.83 -14.89 1.97
N THR A 438 16.95 -13.57 1.77
CA THR A 438 17.63 -12.96 0.63
C THR A 438 18.81 -13.85 0.20
N PRO A 439 18.93 -14.25 -1.08
CA PRO A 439 20.17 -14.86 -1.54
C PRO A 439 21.32 -13.95 -1.10
N PRO A 440 22.42 -14.48 -0.56
CA PRO A 440 23.56 -13.67 -0.19
C PRO A 440 24.12 -12.97 -1.44
N GLY A 441 23.71 -11.71 -1.62
CA GLY A 441 24.31 -10.73 -2.53
C GLY A 441 24.12 -10.96 -4.04
N ASN A 442 23.69 -9.91 -4.72
CA ASN A 442 24.40 -9.39 -5.89
C ASN A 442 24.53 -7.88 -5.71
#